data_AF-A0A6L9VXY0-F1
#
_entry.id   AF-A0A6L9VXY0-F1
#
_cell.length_a   1.000
_cell.length_b   1.000
_cell.length_c   1.000
_cell.angle_alpha   90.00
_cell.angle_beta   90.00
_cell.angle_gamma   90.00
#
_symmetry.space_group_name_H-M   'P 1'
#
loop_
_entity.id
_entity.type
_entity.pdbx_description
1 polymer ?
#
loop_
_entity_poly.entity_id
_entity_poly.type
_entity_poly.pdbx_seq_one_letter_code
_entity_poly.pdbx_strand_id
1 'polypeptide(L)' 'MASFVAFAQDRLRRDEKGATAVEYGLMVGLIAVAIIVAVTTLGGGLSDLFSDVEGKLPAVGGTTTTTTTGG' A
#
# COMPACT_ATOMS: atom_id res chain seq x y z
N MET A 1 9.23 21.36 46.14
CA MET A 1 10.28 21.69 45.13
C MET A 1 10.51 20.60 44.08
N ALA A 2 9.89 19.41 44.16
CA ALA A 2 10.08 18.33 43.17
C ALA A 2 9.20 18.43 41.91
N SER A 3 8.10 19.21 41.94
CA SER A 3 7.13 19.27 40.84
C SER A 3 7.60 20.09 39.63
N PHE A 4 8.42 21.12 39.84
CA PHE A 4 8.91 21.96 38.75
C PHE A 4 10.00 21.27 37.92
N VAL A 5 10.89 20.53 38.59
CA VAL A 5 11.94 19.73 37.95
C VAL A 5 11.33 18.57 37.14
N ALA A 6 10.31 17.91 37.69
CA ALA A 6 9.59 16.85 36.98
C ALA A 6 8.88 17.36 35.71
N PHE A 7 8.25 18.54 35.77
CA PHE A 7 7.59 19.16 34.60
C PHE A 7 8.59 19.55 33.51
N ALA A 8 9.76 20.09 33.88
CA ALA A 8 10.82 20.43 32.94
C ALA A 8 11.46 19.17 32.30
N GLN A 9 11.69 18.10 33.09
CA GLN A 9 12.21 16.84 32.58
C GLN A 9 11.25 16.12 31.62
N ASP A 10 9.94 16.17 31.87
CA ASP A 10 8.94 15.54 30.99
C ASP A 10 8.86 16.23 29.62
N ARG A 11 9.00 17.57 29.59
CA ARG A 11 9.04 18.35 28.34
C ARG A 11 10.30 18.09 27.52
N LEU A 12 11.47 18.09 28.16
CA LEU A 12 12.74 17.81 27.47
C LEU A 12 12.81 16.38 26.91
N ARG A 13 12.30 15.39 27.66
CA ARG A 13 12.18 13.99 27.18
C ARG A 13 11.22 13.82 26.00
N ARG A 14 10.24 14.71 25.85
CA ARG A 14 9.24 14.68 24.77
C ARG A 14 9.76 15.36 23.51
N ASP A 15 10.54 16.42 23.66
CA ASP A 15 11.16 17.16 22.54
C ASP A 15 12.26 16.33 21.85
N GLU A 16 13.04 15.52 22.59
CA GLU A 16 14.04 14.60 22.00
C GLU A 16 13.42 13.37 21.32
N LYS A 17 12.34 12.81 21.89
CA LYS A 17 11.56 11.73 21.26
C LYS A 17 10.87 12.16 19.97
N GLY A 18 10.47 13.43 19.88
CA GLY A 18 9.88 14.00 18.67
C GLY A 18 10.89 14.17 17.54
N ALA A 19 12.11 14.64 17.86
CA ALA A 19 13.18 14.80 16.89
C ALA A 19 13.65 13.45 16.29
N THR A 20 13.74 12.39 17.11
CA THR A 20 14.07 11.03 16.63
C THR A 20 12.95 10.39 15.80
N ALA A 21 11.68 10.74 16.04
CA ALA A 21 10.57 10.20 15.27
C ALA A 21 10.57 10.64 13.79
N VAL A 22 11.07 11.83 13.50
CA VAL A 22 11.13 12.37 12.13
C VAL A 22 12.22 11.72 11.29
N GLU A 23 13.35 11.38 11.90
CA GLU A 23 14.48 10.75 11.21
C GLU A 23 14.13 9.33 10.75
N TYR A 24 13.62 8.50 11.66
CA TYR A 24 13.11 7.18 11.31
C TYR A 24 11.85 7.27 10.44
N GLY A 25 11.02 8.29 10.64
CA GLY A 25 9.84 8.56 9.81
C GLY A 25 10.19 8.85 8.35
N LEU A 26 11.28 9.55 8.07
CA LEU A 26 11.73 9.83 6.71
C LEU A 26 12.32 8.59 6.02
N MET A 27 13.09 7.77 6.74
CA MET A 27 13.60 6.50 6.21
C MET A 27 12.47 5.53 5.89
N VAL A 28 11.52 5.35 6.81
CA VAL A 28 10.33 4.53 6.59
C VAL A 28 9.45 5.12 5.49
N GLY A 29 9.35 6.45 5.39
CA GLY A 29 8.62 7.14 4.32
C GLY A 29 9.17 6.82 2.92
N LEU A 30 10.49 6.83 2.74
CA LEU A 30 11.10 6.46 1.46
C LEU A 30 10.86 4.98 1.11
N ILE A 31 10.95 4.09 2.10
CA ILE A 31 10.65 2.66 1.91
C ILE A 31 9.18 2.47 1.53
N ALA A 32 8.25 3.20 2.16
CA ALA A 32 6.83 3.14 1.85
C ALA A 32 6.55 3.54 0.40
N VAL A 33 7.16 4.62 -0.09
CA VAL A 33 7.03 5.04 -1.50
C VAL A 33 7.57 3.97 -2.44
N ALA A 34 8.74 3.39 -2.14
CA ALA A 34 9.32 2.32 -2.95
C ALA A 34 8.42 1.07 -3.01
N ILE A 35 7.82 0.68 -1.88
CA ILE A 35 6.88 -0.44 -1.80
C ILE A 35 5.63 -0.15 -2.64
N ILE A 36 5.06 1.05 -2.55
CA ILE A 36 3.88 1.44 -3.34
C ILE A 36 4.18 1.28 -4.84
N VAL A 37 5.30 1.81 -5.31
CA VAL A 37 5.71 1.68 -6.72
C VAL A 37 5.84 0.21 -7.10
N ALA A 38 6.55 -0.60 -6.32
CA ALA A 38 6.74 -2.02 -6.59
C ALA A 38 5.41 -2.81 -6.62
N VAL A 39 4.49 -2.52 -5.71
CA VAL A 39 3.18 -3.19 -5.66
C VAL A 39 2.29 -2.74 -6.84
N THR A 40 2.34 -1.47 -7.25
CA THR A 40 1.57 -1.02 -8.41
C THR A 40 2.02 -1.67 -9.71
N THR A 41 3.34 -1.78 -9.94
CA THR A 41 3.87 -2.45 -11.14
C THR A 41 3.57 -3.95 -11.12
N LEU A 42 3.74 -4.60 -9.96
CA LEU A 42 3.42 -6.01 -9.79
C LEU A 42 1.92 -6.29 -9.99
N GLY A 43 1.05 -5.42 -9.47
CA GLY A 43 -0.40 -5.53 -9.62
C GLY A 43 -0.84 -5.43 -11.07
N GLY A 44 -0.26 -4.50 -11.84
CA GLY A 44 -0.49 -4.40 -13.28
C GLY A 44 -0.10 -5.69 -14.02
N GLY A 45 1.13 -6.17 -13.82
CA GLY A 45 1.59 -7.41 -14.45
C GLY A 45 0.77 -8.64 -14.05
N LEU A 46 0.27 -8.70 -12.80
CA LEU A 46 -0.60 -9.77 -12.36
C LEU A 46 -1.98 -9.70 -13.03
N SER A 47 -2.53 -8.50 -13.21
CA SER A 47 -3.76 -8.30 -13.98
C SER A 47 -3.59 -8.77 -15.43
N ASP A 48 -2.50 -8.39 -16.07
CA ASP A 48 -2.20 -8.79 -17.44
C ASP A 48 -2.06 -10.31 -17.58
N LEU A 49 -1.40 -10.97 -16.61
CA LEU A 49 -1.29 -12.42 -16.56
C LEU A 49 -2.65 -13.10 -16.43
N PHE A 50 -3.53 -12.59 -15.55
CA PHE A 50 -4.87 -13.15 -15.41
C PHE A 50 -5.72 -12.93 -16.66
N SER A 51 -5.62 -11.77 -17.31
CA SER A 51 -6.30 -11.51 -18.59
C SER A 51 -5.79 -12.38 -19.73
N ASP A 52 -4.49 -12.65 -19.79
CA ASP A 52 -3.91 -13.56 -20.78
C ASP A 52 -4.35 -15.01 -20.54
N VAL A 53 -4.42 -15.44 -19.28
CA VAL A 53 -4.98 -16.75 -18.93
C VAL A 53 -6.47 -16.82 -19.29
N GLU A 54 -7.26 -15.79 -18.97
CA GLU A 54 -8.68 -15.72 -19.35
C GLU A 54 -8.87 -15.82 -20.87
N GLY A 55 -8.05 -15.12 -21.66
CA GLY A 55 -8.09 -15.18 -23.12
C GLY A 55 -7.63 -16.53 -23.70
N LYS A 56 -6.79 -17.28 -22.98
CA LYS A 56 -6.29 -18.60 -23.39
C LYS A 56 -7.18 -19.76 -22.95
N LEU A 57 -8.03 -19.55 -21.94
CA LEU A 57 -9.02 -20.52 -21.56
C LEU A 57 -10.13 -20.52 -22.64
N PRO A 58 -10.33 -21.61 -23.40
CA PRO A 58 -11.53 -21.73 -24.21
C PRO A 58 -12.73 -21.59 -23.26
N ALA A 59 -13.71 -20.76 -23.60
CA ALA A 59 -14.86 -20.45 -22.75
C ALA A 59 -15.49 -21.75 -22.19
N VAL A 60 -15.10 -22.14 -20.98
CA VAL A 60 -15.61 -23.36 -20.35
C VAL A 60 -16.87 -22.95 -19.60
N GLY A 61 -17.98 -22.99 -20.34
CA GLY A 61 -19.35 -23.09 -19.83
C GLY A 61 -19.78 -22.08 -18.78
N GLY A 62 -20.22 -20.89 -19.22
CA GLY A 62 -20.86 -19.91 -18.35
C GLY A 62 -21.42 -18.67 -19.01
N THR A 63 -21.61 -18.64 -20.33
CA THR A 63 -22.47 -17.64 -20.97
C THR A 63 -23.24 -18.31 -22.07
N THR A 64 -24.45 -18.74 -21.71
CA THR A 64 -25.59 -18.69 -22.62
C THR A 64 -25.76 -17.23 -23.05
N THR A 65 -24.91 -16.73 -23.94
CA THR A 65 -25.29 -15.64 -24.83
C THR A 65 -25.96 -16.31 -26.01
N THR A 66 -27.23 -16.56 -25.80
CA THR A 66 -28.25 -16.42 -26.83
C THR A 66 -27.97 -15.12 -27.59
N THR A 67 -27.20 -15.17 -28.66
CA THR A 67 -27.39 -14.24 -29.78
C THR A 67 -28.58 -14.78 -30.55
N THR A 68 -29.75 -14.33 -30.13
CA THR A 68 -31.01 -14.37 -30.87
C THR A 68 -30.80 -13.94 -32.33
N THR A 69 -31.32 -14.77 -33.23
CA THR A 69 -31.83 -14.47 -34.56
C THR A 69 -32.47 -13.08 -34.69
N GLY A 70 -32.21 -12.37 -35.79
CA GLY A 70 -33.10 -11.32 -36.29
C GLY A 70 -32.43 -10.27 -37.18
N GLY A 71 -32.28 -10.56 -38.47
CA GLY A 71 -31.78 -9.63 -39.50
C GLY A 71 -30.79 -10.26 -40.46
#